data_AF-A0A2M7YQ08-F1
#
_entry.id   AF-A0A2M7YQ08-F1
#
_cell.length_a   1.000
_cell.length_b   1.000
_cell.length_c   1.000
_cell.angle_alpha   90.00
_cell.angle_beta   90.00
_cell.angle_gamma   90.00
#
_symmetry.space_group_name_H-M   'P 1'
#
loop_
_entity.id
_entity.type
_entity.pdbx_description
1 polymer ?
#
loop_
_entity_poly.entity_id
_entity_poly.type
_entity_poly.pdbx_seq_one_letter_code
_entity_poly.pdbx_strand_id
1 'polypeptide(L)'
;DKPLWGVLVASAIILIFGIWDDLKELSPKIQLVIQILLALIIIGAGVSVDYLRNPFGGVIRLDQFGFLFIIAWIVLIMNVVNWLDGLDGLAGGVSLIGFVTIFLLSISLIVNQPPIGILSIILVGALLGFLIFNFPRKKGSIIFLGTSGSMFLGFMLGSLSIYSGSKVATAGLVLGVAVLDALWVIWQRIKNGVPIWKSDQRHLHHRLLQLSLSQRQIVGFYLIISAGFGTVALISGTQGKLLAFLGLCAIMALLICLISILRHRKS
;
A
#
# COMPACT_ATOMS: atom_id res chain seq x y z
N ASP A 1 -24.97 4.57 4.32
CA ASP A 1 -23.86 4.57 5.30
C ASP A 1 -23.01 5.82 5.21
N LYS A 2 -22.95 6.61 6.30
CA LYS A 2 -22.06 7.79 6.41
C LYS A 2 -20.58 7.45 6.16
N PRO A 3 -20.03 6.33 6.66
CA PRO A 3 -18.65 5.93 6.38
C PRO A 3 -18.34 5.76 4.88
N LEU A 4 -19.27 5.15 4.14
CA LEU A 4 -19.13 4.92 2.70
C LEU A 4 -19.10 6.25 1.93
N TRP A 5 -20.00 7.18 2.28
CA TRP A 5 -19.98 8.53 1.72
C TRP A 5 -18.68 9.28 2.04
N GLY A 6 -18.15 9.10 3.26
CA GLY A 6 -16.84 9.64 3.64
C GLY A 6 -15.72 9.16 2.71
N VAL A 7 -15.69 7.86 2.41
CA VAL A 7 -14.72 7.27 1.46
C VAL A 7 -14.90 7.88 0.08
N LEU A 8 -16.12 7.97 -0.45
CA LEU A 8 -16.37 8.50 -1.78
C LEU A 8 -15.97 9.99 -1.90
N VAL A 9 -16.37 10.82 -0.94
CA VAL A 9 -16.03 12.26 -0.94
C VAL A 9 -14.52 12.46 -0.82
N ALA A 10 -13.86 11.78 0.12
CA ALA A 10 -12.41 11.88 0.27
C ALA A 10 -11.67 11.34 -0.97
N SER A 11 -12.20 10.30 -1.63
CA SER A 11 -11.63 9.76 -2.87
C SER A 11 -11.70 10.75 -4.04
N ALA A 12 -12.76 11.55 -4.12
CA ALA A 12 -12.86 12.63 -5.10
C ALA A 12 -11.87 13.77 -4.80
N ILE A 13 -11.73 14.13 -3.52
CA ILE A 13 -10.79 15.17 -3.08
C ILE A 13 -9.34 14.77 -3.41
N ILE A 14 -8.93 13.53 -3.13
CA ILE A 14 -7.56 13.10 -3.42
C ILE A 14 -7.27 13.02 -4.91
N LEU A 15 -8.26 12.69 -5.75
CA LEU A 15 -8.08 12.75 -7.21
C LEU A 15 -7.83 14.18 -7.70
N ILE A 16 -8.63 15.15 -7.24
CA ILE A 16 -8.44 16.57 -7.59
C ILE A 16 -7.08 17.06 -7.10
N PHE A 17 -6.73 16.75 -5.86
CA PHE A 17 -5.44 17.13 -5.29
C PHE A 17 -4.27 16.49 -6.04
N GLY A 18 -4.37 15.21 -6.36
CA GLY A 18 -3.31 14.51 -7.06
C GLY A 18 -3.13 15.02 -8.49
N ILE A 19 -4.20 15.41 -9.19
CA ILE A 19 -4.09 16.11 -10.48
C ILE A 19 -3.38 17.45 -10.30
N TRP A 20 -3.70 18.19 -9.24
CA TRP A 20 -3.02 19.44 -8.93
C TRP A 20 -1.52 19.22 -8.64
N ASP A 21 -1.18 18.15 -7.93
CA ASP A 21 0.20 17.75 -7.66
C ASP A 21 0.96 17.37 -8.93
N ASP A 22 0.36 16.57 -9.82
CA ASP A 22 0.95 16.21 -11.11
C ASP A 22 1.22 17.44 -12.00
N LEU A 23 0.43 18.52 -11.85
CA LEU A 23 0.60 19.76 -12.63
C LEU A 23 1.58 20.77 -12.01
N LYS A 24 1.78 20.74 -10.69
CA LYS A 24 2.48 21.79 -9.95
C LYS A 24 3.65 21.29 -9.10
N GLU A 25 3.86 19.99 -9.01
CA GLU A 25 4.89 19.34 -8.19
C GLU A 25 4.89 19.89 -6.76
N LEU A 26 3.81 19.65 -6.02
CA LEU A 26 3.63 20.30 -4.72
C LEU A 26 4.65 19.76 -3.71
N SER A 27 4.96 20.61 -2.71
CA SER A 27 5.89 20.20 -1.67
C SER A 27 5.35 19.01 -0.85
N PRO A 28 6.22 18.10 -0.38
CA PRO A 28 5.81 16.97 0.46
C PRO A 28 5.03 17.35 1.73
N LYS A 29 5.24 18.57 2.23
CA LYS A 29 4.48 19.10 3.38
C LYS A 29 3.01 19.29 3.03
N ILE A 30 2.70 19.80 1.84
CA ILE A 30 1.33 20.00 1.36
C ILE A 30 0.67 18.63 1.17
N GLN A 31 1.39 17.69 0.54
CA GLN A 31 0.90 16.32 0.36
C GLN A 31 0.55 15.68 1.72
N LEU A 32 1.43 15.80 2.72
CA LEU A 32 1.19 15.26 4.07
C LEU A 32 -0.04 15.89 4.74
N VAL A 33 -0.21 17.22 4.65
CA VAL A 33 -1.39 17.91 5.20
C VAL A 33 -2.67 17.36 4.58
N ILE A 34 -2.70 17.19 3.26
CA ILE A 34 -3.87 16.64 2.56
C ILE A 34 -4.13 15.19 2.95
N GLN A 35 -3.09 14.35 3.03
CA GLN A 35 -3.22 12.97 3.50
C GLN A 35 -3.84 12.88 4.90
N ILE A 36 -3.41 13.76 5.82
CA ILE A 36 -3.98 13.86 7.18
C ILE A 36 -5.43 14.32 7.13
N LEU A 37 -5.75 15.36 6.34
CA LEU A 37 -7.12 15.86 6.18
C LEU A 37 -8.07 14.77 5.65
N LEU A 38 -7.63 13.97 4.68
CA LEU A 38 -8.41 12.84 4.16
C LEU A 38 -8.65 11.78 5.23
N ALA A 39 -7.65 11.46 6.05
CA ALA A 39 -7.85 10.55 7.18
C ALA A 39 -8.84 11.10 8.21
N LEU A 40 -8.81 12.41 8.48
CA LEU A 40 -9.77 13.07 9.36
C LEU A 40 -11.19 13.05 8.80
N ILE A 41 -11.38 13.18 7.48
CA ILE A 41 -12.70 13.01 6.83
C ILE A 41 -13.23 11.59 7.06
N ILE A 42 -12.37 10.57 6.93
CA ILE A 42 -12.74 9.17 7.18
C ILE A 42 -13.17 8.96 8.64
N ILE A 43 -12.42 9.52 9.59
CA ILE A 43 -12.76 9.48 11.03
C ILE A 43 -14.08 10.20 11.29
N GLY A 44 -14.26 11.41 10.75
CA GLY A 44 -15.48 12.21 10.88
C GLY A 44 -16.72 11.58 10.24
N ALA A 45 -16.52 10.73 9.24
CA ALA A 45 -17.58 9.91 8.62
C ALA A 45 -18.01 8.73 9.50
N GLY A 46 -17.33 8.48 10.63
CA GLY A 46 -17.68 7.45 11.61
C GLY A 46 -16.86 6.17 11.50
N VAL A 47 -15.73 6.17 10.78
CA VAL A 47 -14.81 5.03 10.78
C VAL A 47 -13.96 5.05 12.05
N SER A 48 -14.07 4.00 12.87
CA SER A 48 -13.24 3.78 14.06
C SER A 48 -12.47 2.46 13.97
N VAL A 49 -11.34 2.41 14.68
CA VAL A 49 -10.58 1.19 14.93
C VAL A 49 -10.41 1.08 16.43
N ASP A 50 -11.36 0.42 17.08
CA ASP A 50 -11.39 0.33 18.54
C ASP A 50 -10.43 -0.73 19.07
N TYR A 51 -10.16 -1.76 18.26
CA TYR A 51 -9.26 -2.85 18.61
C TYR A 51 -8.60 -3.51 17.39
N LEU A 52 -7.47 -4.16 17.64
CA LEU A 52 -6.79 -5.06 16.71
C LEU A 52 -6.81 -6.48 17.27
N ARG A 53 -6.94 -7.49 16.41
CA ARG A 53 -6.88 -8.89 16.87
C ARG A 53 -5.44 -9.24 17.28
N ASN A 54 -5.27 -9.80 18.47
CA ASN A 54 -3.98 -10.27 18.94
C ASN A 54 -3.73 -11.70 18.43
N PRO A 55 -2.61 -11.99 17.73
CA PRO A 55 -2.26 -13.35 17.31
C PRO A 55 -2.11 -14.33 18.49
N PHE A 56 -1.75 -13.87 19.68
CA PHE A 56 -1.62 -14.72 20.87
C PHE A 56 -2.93 -14.90 21.64
N GLY A 57 -4.06 -14.37 21.12
CA GLY A 57 -5.37 -14.46 21.75
C GLY A 57 -5.87 -13.11 22.27
N GLY A 58 -7.19 -12.92 22.22
CA GLY A 58 -7.84 -11.66 22.61
C GLY A 58 -7.68 -10.52 21.59
N VAL A 59 -7.82 -9.29 22.08
CA VAL A 59 -7.73 -8.08 21.26
C VAL A 59 -6.83 -7.04 21.95
N ILE A 60 -6.06 -6.31 21.16
CA ILE A 60 -5.34 -5.11 21.60
C ILE A 60 -6.30 -3.95 21.42
N ARG A 61 -6.77 -3.37 22.53
CA ARG A 61 -7.64 -2.20 22.49
C ARG A 61 -6.82 -0.96 22.18
N LEU A 62 -7.29 -0.19 21.21
CA LEU A 62 -6.71 1.11 20.87
C LEU A 62 -7.47 2.23 21.58
N ASP A 63 -8.76 2.01 21.91
CA ASP A 63 -9.62 2.96 22.60
C ASP A 63 -9.46 4.38 22.02
N GLN A 64 -9.06 5.35 22.84
CA GLN A 64 -8.84 6.75 22.46
C GLN A 64 -7.73 6.98 21.42
N PHE A 65 -6.88 5.99 21.13
CA PHE A 65 -5.78 6.09 20.16
C PHE A 65 -6.13 5.53 18.78
N GLY A 66 -7.35 5.00 18.59
CA GLY A 66 -7.79 4.47 17.29
C GLY A 66 -7.69 5.49 16.15
N PHE A 67 -7.95 6.78 16.43
CA PHE A 67 -7.84 7.86 15.43
C PHE A 67 -6.39 8.03 14.93
N LEU A 68 -5.40 7.97 15.84
CA LEU A 68 -3.99 8.12 15.48
C LEU A 68 -3.53 6.96 14.60
N PHE A 69 -4.02 5.75 14.90
CA PHE A 69 -3.78 4.59 14.06
C PHE A 69 -4.35 4.76 12.65
N ILE A 70 -5.59 5.25 12.52
CA ILE A 70 -6.21 5.51 11.21
C ILE A 70 -5.40 6.51 10.40
N ILE A 71 -5.00 7.63 11.02
CA ILE A 71 -4.18 8.65 10.37
C ILE A 71 -2.85 8.05 9.91
N ALA A 72 -2.12 7.39 10.81
CA ALA A 72 -0.83 6.80 10.53
C ALA A 72 -0.92 5.75 9.40
N TRP A 73 -1.95 4.91 9.42
CA TRP A 73 -2.17 3.88 8.41
C TRP A 73 -2.49 4.47 7.04
N ILE A 74 -3.47 5.38 6.94
CA ILE A 74 -3.87 5.96 5.65
C ILE A 74 -2.69 6.72 5.03
N VAL A 75 -2.01 7.55 5.82
CA VAL A 75 -0.80 8.28 5.38
C VAL A 75 0.29 7.32 4.92
N LEU A 76 0.55 6.24 5.69
CA LEU A 76 1.56 5.24 5.33
C LEU A 76 1.21 4.56 4.00
N ILE A 77 -0.01 4.04 3.84
CA ILE A 77 -0.40 3.31 2.63
C ILE A 77 -0.40 4.23 1.40
N MET A 78 -0.85 5.49 1.53
CA MET A 78 -0.76 6.47 0.45
C MET A 78 0.68 6.69 -0.01
N ASN A 79 1.61 6.93 0.91
CA ASN A 79 3.01 7.14 0.56
C ASN A 79 3.68 5.86 0.03
N VAL A 80 3.37 4.69 0.59
CA VAL A 80 3.89 3.41 0.12
C VAL A 80 3.49 3.15 -1.33
N VAL A 81 2.22 3.36 -1.68
CA VAL A 81 1.76 3.15 -3.06
C VAL A 81 2.33 4.21 -4.01
N ASN A 82 2.46 5.47 -3.55
CA ASN A 82 3.13 6.51 -4.33
C ASN A 82 4.61 6.17 -4.61
N TRP A 83 5.35 5.67 -3.61
CA TRP A 83 6.74 5.25 -3.80
C TRP A 83 6.89 3.98 -4.64
N LEU A 84 5.86 3.13 -4.70
CA LEU A 84 5.83 1.98 -5.62
C LEU A 84 5.67 2.38 -7.08
N ASP A 85 5.17 3.59 -7.38
CA ASP A 85 4.92 4.03 -8.75
C ASP A 85 6.21 4.41 -9.53
N GLY A 86 7.39 4.06 -8.99
CA GLY A 86 8.67 4.23 -9.67
C GLY A 86 8.90 3.29 -10.86
N LEU A 87 8.03 2.29 -11.08
CA LEU A 87 8.06 1.40 -12.24
C LEU A 87 6.66 1.18 -12.79
N ASP A 88 6.52 1.25 -14.11
CA ASP A 88 5.26 0.95 -14.79
C ASP A 88 4.77 -0.46 -14.43
N GLY A 89 3.47 -0.59 -14.19
CA GLY A 89 2.79 -1.83 -13.80
C GLY A 89 2.99 -2.25 -12.35
N LEU A 90 3.91 -1.62 -11.59
CA LEU A 90 4.21 -2.03 -10.21
C LEU A 90 3.11 -1.59 -9.22
N ALA A 91 2.90 -0.28 -9.06
CA ALA A 91 1.90 0.24 -8.13
C ALA A 91 0.48 -0.23 -8.48
N GLY A 92 0.11 -0.15 -9.76
CA GLY A 92 -1.19 -0.62 -10.25
C GLY A 92 -1.39 -2.13 -10.04
N GLY A 93 -0.38 -2.95 -10.32
CA GLY A 93 -0.48 -4.40 -10.21
C GLY A 93 -0.53 -4.89 -8.75
N VAL A 94 0.28 -4.31 -7.86
CA VAL A 94 0.19 -4.62 -6.42
C VAL A 94 -1.15 -4.16 -5.84
N SER A 95 -1.63 -2.97 -6.26
CA SER A 95 -2.93 -2.46 -5.85
C SER A 95 -4.09 -3.35 -6.33
N LEU A 96 -4.01 -3.87 -7.56
CA LEU A 96 -4.97 -4.82 -8.11
C LEU A 96 -5.11 -6.04 -7.19
N ILE A 97 -3.99 -6.64 -6.79
CA ILE A 97 -3.98 -7.79 -5.86
C ILE A 97 -4.58 -7.40 -4.50
N GLY A 98 -4.25 -6.20 -4.01
CA GLY A 98 -4.83 -5.64 -2.79
C GLY A 98 -6.36 -5.57 -2.85
N PHE A 99 -6.92 -4.98 -3.91
CA PHE A 99 -8.37 -4.88 -4.08
C PHE A 99 -9.04 -6.23 -4.33
N VAL A 100 -8.42 -7.17 -5.06
CA VAL A 100 -8.94 -8.55 -5.18
C VAL A 100 -9.01 -9.21 -3.80
N THR A 101 -7.98 -9.04 -2.99
CA THR A 101 -7.93 -9.61 -1.63
C THR A 101 -8.99 -8.99 -0.72
N ILE A 102 -9.16 -7.67 -0.77
CA ILE A 102 -10.21 -6.97 -0.03
C ILE A 102 -11.60 -7.40 -0.50
N PHE A 103 -11.81 -7.55 -1.81
CA PHE A 103 -13.06 -8.04 -2.39
C PHE A 103 -13.42 -9.43 -1.86
N LEU A 104 -12.51 -10.40 -2.02
CA LEU A 104 -12.72 -11.78 -1.58
C LEU A 104 -12.99 -11.87 -0.08
N LEU A 105 -12.25 -11.09 0.71
CA LEU A 105 -12.48 -11.04 2.15
C LEU A 105 -13.85 -10.40 2.48
N SER A 106 -14.26 -9.36 1.76
CA SER A 106 -15.50 -8.63 2.01
C SER A 106 -16.76 -9.44 1.66
N ILE A 107 -16.71 -10.32 0.67
CA ILE A 107 -17.82 -11.22 0.33
C ILE A 107 -17.84 -12.50 1.16
N SER A 108 -16.80 -12.75 1.97
CA SER A 108 -16.77 -13.93 2.83
C SER A 108 -17.84 -13.87 3.92
N LEU A 109 -18.38 -15.02 4.31
CA LEU A 109 -19.41 -15.12 5.36
C LEU A 109 -18.93 -14.59 6.73
N ILE A 110 -17.62 -14.60 6.97
CA ILE A 110 -17.00 -14.18 8.24
C ILE A 110 -17.03 -12.66 8.38
N VAL A 111 -16.86 -11.94 7.27
CA VAL A 111 -16.72 -10.47 7.26
C VAL A 111 -17.99 -9.80 6.79
N ASN A 112 -18.62 -10.34 5.75
CA ASN A 112 -19.90 -9.92 5.17
C ASN A 112 -20.06 -8.40 5.05
N GLN A 113 -19.25 -7.77 4.20
CA GLN A 113 -19.30 -6.34 3.88
C GLN A 113 -19.46 -6.10 2.36
N PRO A 114 -20.61 -6.48 1.75
CA PRO A 114 -20.80 -6.37 0.30
C PRO A 114 -20.53 -4.99 -0.30
N PRO A 115 -20.87 -3.84 0.33
CA PRO A 115 -20.57 -2.53 -0.24
C PRO A 115 -19.07 -2.29 -0.49
N ILE A 116 -18.21 -2.77 0.42
CA ILE A 116 -16.75 -2.70 0.29
C ILE A 116 -16.26 -3.66 -0.79
N GLY A 117 -16.90 -4.83 -0.90
CA GLY A 117 -16.67 -5.75 -2.01
C GLY A 117 -16.96 -5.10 -3.36
N ILE A 118 -18.12 -4.45 -3.51
CA ILE A 118 -18.53 -3.78 -4.75
C ILE A 118 -17.53 -2.68 -5.13
N LEU A 119 -17.13 -1.81 -4.19
CA LEU A 119 -16.10 -0.80 -4.49
C LEU A 119 -14.77 -1.42 -4.90
N SER A 120 -14.35 -2.49 -4.22
CA SER A 120 -13.09 -3.18 -4.51
C SER A 120 -13.10 -3.80 -5.91
N ILE A 121 -14.19 -4.48 -6.31
CA ILE A 121 -14.27 -5.11 -7.63
C ILE A 121 -14.38 -4.09 -8.77
N ILE A 122 -15.02 -2.92 -8.53
CA ILE A 122 -15.01 -1.80 -9.48
C ILE A 122 -13.58 -1.31 -9.70
N LEU A 123 -12.80 -1.13 -8.62
CA LEU A 123 -11.39 -0.73 -8.71
C LEU A 123 -10.54 -1.79 -9.41
N VAL A 124 -10.81 -3.08 -9.19
CA VAL A 124 -10.17 -4.17 -9.93
C VAL A 124 -10.44 -4.03 -11.43
N GLY A 125 -11.69 -3.81 -11.85
CA GLY A 125 -12.04 -3.61 -13.25
C GLY A 125 -11.34 -2.40 -13.88
N ALA A 126 -11.34 -1.27 -13.18
CA ALA A 126 -10.65 -0.05 -13.63
C ALA A 126 -9.13 -0.27 -13.77
N LEU A 127 -8.50 -0.94 -12.80
CA LEU A 127 -7.08 -1.26 -12.83
C LEU A 127 -6.72 -2.27 -13.92
N LEU A 128 -7.56 -3.26 -14.19
CA LEU A 128 -7.33 -4.17 -15.32
C LEU A 128 -7.32 -3.41 -16.65
N GLY A 129 -8.27 -2.48 -16.84
CA GLY A 129 -8.29 -1.58 -18.00
C GLY A 129 -7.03 -0.72 -18.09
N PHE A 130 -6.64 -0.08 -16.98
CA PHE A 130 -5.43 0.75 -16.91
C PHE A 130 -4.14 -0.05 -17.17
N LEU A 131 -3.99 -1.22 -16.55
CA LEU A 131 -2.79 -2.04 -16.63
C LEU A 131 -2.53 -2.55 -18.05
N ILE A 132 -3.56 -2.73 -18.88
CA ILE A 132 -3.35 -3.01 -20.31
C ILE A 132 -2.48 -1.93 -20.96
N PHE A 133 -2.63 -0.66 -20.58
CA PHE A 133 -1.86 0.44 -21.17
C PHE A 133 -0.58 0.76 -20.39
N ASN A 134 -0.56 0.50 -19.08
CA ASN A 134 0.56 0.81 -18.21
C ASN A 134 1.62 -0.31 -18.12
N PHE A 135 1.30 -1.59 -18.32
CA PHE A 135 2.26 -2.68 -18.08
C PHE A 135 3.55 -2.56 -18.94
N PRO A 136 4.75 -2.93 -18.41
CA PRO A 136 6.02 -2.69 -19.11
C PRO A 136 6.11 -3.34 -20.49
N ARG A 137 6.30 -2.52 -21.54
CA ARG A 137 6.55 -2.95 -22.92
C ARG A 137 7.97 -2.62 -23.38
N LYS A 138 8.40 -3.20 -24.51
CA LYS A 138 9.71 -2.90 -25.13
C LYS A 138 9.90 -1.42 -25.47
N LYS A 139 8.80 -0.67 -25.68
CA LYS A 139 8.80 0.76 -26.04
C LYS A 139 8.43 1.69 -24.87
N GLY A 140 8.37 1.18 -23.64
CA GLY A 140 7.82 1.90 -22.48
C GLY A 140 6.31 1.74 -22.32
N SER A 141 5.74 2.27 -21.24
CA SER A 141 4.29 2.33 -21.00
C SER A 141 3.62 3.37 -21.90
N ILE A 142 2.32 3.20 -22.17
CA ILE A 142 1.54 4.15 -22.99
C ILE A 142 1.01 5.28 -22.11
N ILE A 143 0.56 4.94 -20.91
CA ILE A 143 0.07 5.88 -19.91
C ILE A 143 0.76 5.59 -18.57
N PHE A 144 1.05 6.65 -17.84
CA PHE A 144 1.60 6.60 -16.48
C PHE A 144 0.46 6.71 -15.47
N LEU A 145 0.68 6.19 -14.26
CA LEU A 145 -0.30 6.29 -13.18
C LEU A 145 -0.32 7.70 -12.58
N GLY A 146 0.87 8.29 -12.40
CA GLY A 146 1.03 9.63 -11.84
C GLY A 146 0.75 9.65 -10.34
N THR A 147 1.04 10.80 -9.73
CA THR A 147 0.79 11.00 -8.30
C THR A 147 -0.71 11.00 -8.00
N SER A 148 -1.52 11.47 -8.94
CA SER A 148 -2.99 11.36 -8.89
C SER A 148 -3.49 9.93 -8.73
N GLY A 149 -3.06 9.03 -9.61
CA GLY A 149 -3.45 7.63 -9.54
C GLY A 149 -2.88 6.93 -8.31
N SER A 150 -1.59 7.11 -8.03
CA SER A 150 -0.91 6.38 -6.96
C SER A 150 -1.43 6.76 -5.57
N MET A 151 -1.64 8.06 -5.28
CA MET A 151 -2.21 8.51 -4.02
C MET A 151 -3.68 8.11 -3.87
N PHE A 152 -4.46 8.13 -4.96
CA PHE A 152 -5.85 7.64 -4.95
C PHE A 152 -5.90 6.14 -4.62
N LEU A 153 -5.10 5.31 -5.29
CA LEU A 153 -5.06 3.87 -5.03
C LEU A 153 -4.60 3.57 -3.60
N GLY A 154 -3.57 4.27 -3.11
CA GLY A 154 -3.13 4.15 -1.73
C GLY A 154 -4.20 4.58 -0.72
N PHE A 155 -4.92 5.67 -0.99
CA PHE A 155 -6.03 6.12 -0.15
C PHE A 155 -7.15 5.07 -0.10
N MET A 156 -7.55 4.52 -1.25
CA MET A 156 -8.60 3.50 -1.33
C MET A 156 -8.18 2.19 -0.65
N LEU A 157 -6.94 1.72 -0.84
CA LEU A 157 -6.41 0.55 -0.12
C LEU A 157 -6.39 0.80 1.39
N GLY A 158 -5.94 1.98 1.83
CA GLY A 158 -5.89 2.36 3.23
C GLY A 158 -7.29 2.41 3.87
N SER A 159 -8.22 3.10 3.21
CA SER A 159 -9.58 3.33 3.74
C SER A 159 -10.44 2.07 3.72
N LEU A 160 -10.45 1.30 2.62
CA LEU A 160 -11.23 0.07 2.52
C LEU A 160 -10.70 -1.05 3.42
N SER A 161 -9.40 -1.06 3.73
CA SER A 161 -8.83 -2.07 4.64
C SER A 161 -9.06 -1.77 6.12
N ILE A 162 -9.18 -0.48 6.47
CA ILE A 162 -9.57 0.00 7.80
C ILE A 162 -11.09 -0.01 7.99
N TYR A 163 -11.90 -0.06 6.93
CA TYR A 163 -13.34 -0.14 7.06
C TYR A 163 -13.75 -1.27 8.01
N SER A 164 -14.26 -0.90 9.19
CA SER A 164 -14.61 -1.83 10.29
C SER A 164 -13.41 -2.67 10.82
N GLY A 165 -12.18 -2.18 10.67
CA GLY A 165 -10.92 -2.67 11.30
C GLY A 165 -10.44 -4.08 10.91
N SER A 166 -11.24 -4.84 10.17
CA SER A 166 -11.07 -6.30 10.02
C SER A 166 -10.00 -6.74 9.01
N LYS A 167 -9.49 -5.84 8.17
CA LYS A 167 -8.67 -6.20 6.99
C LYS A 167 -7.29 -5.56 6.96
N VAL A 168 -6.93 -4.79 7.99
CA VAL A 168 -5.64 -4.08 8.08
C VAL A 168 -4.46 -5.04 7.96
N ALA A 169 -4.45 -6.13 8.72
CA ALA A 169 -3.40 -7.15 8.64
C ALA A 169 -3.33 -7.82 7.25
N THR A 170 -4.47 -7.99 6.59
CA THR A 170 -4.54 -8.59 5.25
C THR A 170 -3.97 -7.63 4.20
N ALA A 171 -4.39 -6.37 4.19
CA ALA A 171 -3.85 -5.36 3.28
C ALA A 171 -2.35 -5.10 3.53
N GLY A 172 -1.93 -5.08 4.80
CA GLY A 172 -0.53 -4.95 5.19
C GLY A 172 0.35 -6.11 4.70
N LEU A 173 -0.17 -7.34 4.65
CA LEU A 173 0.55 -8.49 4.09
C LEU A 173 0.67 -8.42 2.57
N VAL A 174 -0.39 -8.04 1.86
CA VAL A 174 -0.34 -7.86 0.40
C VAL A 174 0.67 -6.78 0.02
N LEU A 175 0.65 -5.65 0.73
CA LEU A 175 1.59 -4.55 0.52
C LEU A 175 2.92 -4.75 1.26
N GLY A 176 3.13 -5.91 1.88
CA GLY A 176 4.14 -6.07 2.92
C GLY A 176 5.57 -5.81 2.43
N VAL A 177 5.91 -6.22 1.21
CA VAL A 177 7.23 -5.92 0.60
C VAL A 177 7.45 -4.41 0.53
N ALA A 178 6.45 -3.69 0.06
CA ALA A 178 6.52 -2.25 -0.14
C ALA A 178 6.52 -1.49 1.19
N VAL A 179 5.68 -1.91 2.13
CA VAL A 179 5.63 -1.32 3.48
C VAL A 179 6.96 -1.56 4.20
N LEU A 180 7.52 -2.77 4.16
CA LEU A 180 8.80 -3.06 4.79
C LEU A 180 9.97 -2.32 4.12
N ASP A 181 9.97 -2.18 2.80
CA ASP A 181 10.97 -1.38 2.10
C ASP A 181 10.86 0.11 2.46
N ALA A 182 9.64 0.66 2.51
CA ALA A 182 9.36 2.01 2.95
C ALA A 182 9.88 2.26 4.38
N LEU A 183 9.54 1.38 5.32
CA LEU A 183 10.00 1.48 6.71
C LEU A 183 11.53 1.37 6.81
N TRP A 184 12.15 0.49 6.03
CA TRP A 184 13.59 0.35 5.96
C TRP A 184 14.28 1.63 5.43
N VAL A 185 13.76 2.22 4.37
CA VAL A 185 14.28 3.49 3.81
C VAL A 185 14.12 4.62 4.82
N ILE A 186 12.97 4.73 5.48
CA ILE A 186 12.74 5.73 6.54
C ILE A 186 13.75 5.55 7.68
N TRP A 187 13.96 4.32 8.15
CA TRP A 187 14.92 4.03 9.21
C TRP A 187 16.35 4.43 8.83
N GLN A 188 16.78 4.10 7.61
CA GLN A 188 18.09 4.52 7.10
C GLN A 188 18.23 6.05 7.02
N ARG A 189 17.17 6.77 6.67
CA ARG A 189 17.19 8.24 6.62
C ARG A 189 17.40 8.83 8.00
N ILE A 190 16.61 8.36 8.98
CA ILE A 190 16.72 8.81 10.38
C ILE A 190 18.13 8.54 10.91
N LYS A 191 18.66 7.34 10.69
CA LYS A 191 20.02 6.97 11.11
C LYS A 191 21.11 7.89 10.51
N ASN A 192 20.92 8.34 9.28
CA ASN A 192 21.90 9.17 8.56
C ASN A 192 21.59 10.68 8.65
N GLY A 193 20.62 11.11 9.45
CA GLY A 193 20.24 12.53 9.57
C GLY A 193 19.65 13.14 8.29
N VAL A 194 19.17 12.32 7.35
CA VAL A 194 18.59 12.78 6.09
C VAL A 194 17.08 13.03 6.28
N PRO A 195 16.52 14.15 5.80
CA PRO A 195 15.08 14.41 5.89
C PRO A 195 14.23 13.33 5.21
N ILE A 196 13.14 12.92 5.87
CA ILE A 196 12.25 11.83 5.41
C ILE A 196 11.52 12.18 4.10
N TRP A 197 11.36 13.45 3.77
CA TRP A 197 10.58 13.92 2.61
C TRP A 197 11.40 14.11 1.32
N LYS A 198 12.70 13.80 1.32
CA LYS A 198 13.53 13.95 0.12
C LYS A 198 13.29 12.77 -0.84
N SER A 199 13.06 13.05 -2.13
CA SER A 199 12.96 12.02 -3.19
C SER A 199 14.26 11.21 -3.26
N ASP A 200 14.16 9.89 -3.40
CA ASP A 200 15.30 8.99 -3.27
C ASP A 200 15.12 7.70 -4.06
N GLN A 201 16.23 7.19 -4.58
CA GLN A 201 16.28 5.96 -5.38
C GLN A 201 16.71 4.74 -4.56
N ARG A 202 16.53 4.79 -3.23
CA ARG A 202 16.94 3.72 -2.30
C ARG A 202 15.90 2.60 -2.14
N HIS A 203 14.71 2.75 -2.72
CA HIS A 203 13.68 1.73 -2.68
C HIS A 203 14.15 0.43 -3.34
N LEU A 204 13.66 -0.71 -2.85
CA LEU A 204 14.09 -2.04 -3.28
C LEU A 204 14.01 -2.21 -4.80
N HIS A 205 12.96 -1.71 -5.45
CA HIS A 205 12.80 -1.82 -6.90
C HIS A 205 13.92 -1.09 -7.68
N HIS A 206 14.35 0.10 -7.24
CA HIS A 206 15.51 0.78 -7.81
C HIS A 206 16.82 0.04 -7.52
N ARG A 207 16.96 -0.55 -6.32
CA ARG A 207 18.14 -1.36 -5.98
C ARG A 207 18.26 -2.60 -6.86
N LEU A 208 17.13 -3.23 -7.19
CA LEU A 208 17.06 -4.38 -8.09
C LEU A 208 17.35 -3.98 -9.55
N LEU A 209 16.86 -2.82 -10.00
CA LEU A 209 17.23 -2.27 -11.32
C LEU A 209 18.74 -2.04 -11.45
N GLN A 210 19.39 -1.51 -10.41
CA GLN A 210 20.84 -1.31 -10.39
C GLN A 210 21.64 -2.64 -10.43
N LEU A 211 21.00 -3.77 -10.11
CA LEU A 211 21.56 -5.11 -10.29
C LEU A 211 21.28 -5.70 -11.69
N SER A 212 20.82 -4.88 -12.63
CA SER A 212 20.53 -5.25 -14.03
C SER A 212 19.33 -6.19 -14.21
N LEU A 213 18.45 -6.30 -13.20
CA LEU A 213 17.14 -6.95 -13.37
C LEU A 213 16.25 -6.08 -14.25
N SER A 214 15.52 -6.71 -15.17
CA SER A 214 14.55 -6.00 -16.00
C SER A 214 13.33 -5.56 -15.18
N GLN A 215 12.71 -4.44 -15.57
CA GLN A 215 11.49 -3.93 -14.95
C GLN A 215 10.39 -5.00 -14.87
N ARG A 216 10.23 -5.83 -15.91
CA ARG A 216 9.27 -6.94 -15.92
C ARG A 216 9.55 -7.99 -14.85
N GLN A 217 10.81 -8.33 -14.62
CA GLN A 217 11.20 -9.28 -13.57
C GLN A 217 10.89 -8.72 -12.18
N ILE A 218 11.15 -7.43 -11.97
CA ILE A 218 10.88 -6.75 -10.70
C ILE A 218 9.37 -6.70 -10.45
N VAL A 219 8.58 -6.24 -11.43
CA VAL A 219 7.12 -6.24 -11.33
C VAL A 219 6.61 -7.65 -11.05
N GLY A 220 7.02 -8.65 -11.83
CA GLY A 220 6.63 -10.05 -11.61
C GLY A 220 6.95 -10.56 -10.21
N PHE A 221 8.15 -10.26 -9.69
CA PHE A 221 8.55 -10.60 -8.32
C PHE A 221 7.60 -10.00 -7.27
N TYR A 222 7.29 -8.71 -7.38
CA TYR A 222 6.35 -8.06 -6.45
C TYR A 222 4.95 -8.65 -6.54
N LEU A 223 4.45 -8.94 -7.75
CA LEU A 223 3.11 -9.51 -7.95
C LEU A 223 3.02 -10.93 -7.38
N ILE A 224 4.02 -11.78 -7.61
CA ILE A 224 4.05 -13.15 -7.07
C ILE A 224 4.04 -13.12 -5.55
N ILE A 225 4.89 -12.29 -4.92
CA ILE A 225 4.94 -12.19 -3.46
C ILE A 225 3.63 -11.62 -2.92
N SER A 226 3.11 -10.55 -3.51
CA SER A 226 1.86 -9.92 -3.07
C SER A 226 0.67 -10.90 -3.16
N ALA A 227 0.59 -11.67 -4.26
CA ALA A 227 -0.45 -12.69 -4.43
C ALA A 227 -0.30 -13.86 -3.45
N GLY A 228 0.94 -14.31 -3.21
CA GLY A 228 1.24 -15.36 -2.23
C GLY A 228 0.83 -14.96 -0.82
N PHE A 229 1.27 -13.78 -0.34
CA PHE A 229 0.90 -13.28 0.98
C PHE A 229 -0.57 -12.89 1.08
N GLY A 230 -1.19 -12.39 0.01
CA GLY A 230 -2.63 -12.18 -0.08
C GLY A 230 -3.42 -13.47 0.11
N THR A 231 -3.01 -14.54 -0.56
CA THR A 231 -3.62 -15.87 -0.43
C THR A 231 -3.50 -16.39 1.01
N VAL A 232 -2.29 -16.34 1.59
CA VAL A 232 -2.06 -16.73 2.99
C VAL A 232 -2.95 -15.90 3.92
N ALA A 233 -3.10 -14.60 3.67
CA ALA A 233 -3.93 -13.72 4.48
C ALA A 233 -5.45 -13.96 4.34
N LEU A 234 -5.91 -14.58 3.25
CA LEU A 234 -7.31 -14.96 3.07
C LEU A 234 -7.64 -16.27 3.80
N ILE A 235 -6.75 -17.26 3.73
CA ILE A 235 -7.00 -18.60 4.27
C ILE A 235 -6.58 -18.75 5.73
N SER A 236 -5.70 -17.88 6.23
CA SER A 236 -5.13 -18.00 7.58
C SER A 236 -5.85 -17.14 8.61
N GLY A 237 -5.95 -17.66 9.84
CA GLY A 237 -6.28 -16.88 11.03
C GLY A 237 -5.18 -15.89 11.45
N THR A 238 -5.38 -15.17 12.54
CA THR A 238 -4.46 -14.13 13.04
C THR A 238 -3.03 -14.64 13.25
N GLN A 239 -2.86 -15.87 13.77
CA GLN A 239 -1.54 -16.49 13.97
C GLN A 239 -0.81 -16.77 12.65
N GLY A 240 -1.51 -17.35 11.67
CA GLY A 240 -0.91 -17.59 10.35
C GLY A 240 -0.52 -16.29 9.65
N LYS A 241 -1.31 -15.22 9.82
CA LYS A 241 -0.95 -13.88 9.34
C LYS A 241 0.33 -13.34 10.01
N LEU A 242 0.48 -13.55 11.33
CA LEU A 242 1.71 -13.18 12.04
C LEU A 242 2.92 -13.97 11.52
N LEU A 243 2.81 -15.28 11.37
CA LEU A 243 3.89 -16.13 10.85
C LEU A 243 4.28 -15.72 9.43
N ALA A 244 3.30 -15.42 8.59
CA ALA A 244 3.52 -14.89 7.25
C ALA A 244 4.28 -13.56 7.30
N PHE A 245 3.86 -12.63 8.16
CA PHE A 245 4.55 -11.36 8.33
C PHE A 245 6.01 -11.52 8.78
N LEU A 246 6.27 -12.42 9.74
CA LEU A 246 7.63 -12.74 10.20
C LEU A 246 8.47 -13.37 9.08
N GLY A 247 7.89 -14.30 8.32
CA GLY A 247 8.54 -14.90 7.15
C GLY A 247 8.89 -13.84 6.10
N LEU A 248 7.98 -12.90 5.83
CA LEU A 248 8.23 -11.78 4.93
C LEU A 248 9.37 -10.88 5.43
N CYS A 249 9.41 -10.57 6.72
CA CYS A 249 10.51 -9.82 7.33
C CYS A 249 11.85 -10.53 7.14
N ALA A 250 11.89 -11.86 7.33
CA ALA A 250 13.09 -12.66 7.11
C ALA A 250 13.54 -12.64 5.64
N ILE A 251 12.61 -12.80 4.70
CA ILE A 251 12.88 -12.69 3.25
C ILE A 251 13.45 -11.31 2.92
N MET A 252 12.85 -10.25 3.43
CA MET A 252 13.32 -8.87 3.21
C MET A 252 14.72 -8.65 3.78
N ALA A 253 15.01 -9.13 4.99
CA ALA A 253 16.33 -9.04 5.60
C ALA A 253 17.40 -9.77 4.76
N LEU A 254 17.08 -10.99 4.30
CA LEU A 254 17.94 -11.77 3.41
C LEU A 254 18.21 -11.04 2.08
N LEU A 255 17.18 -10.50 1.45
CA LEU A 255 17.30 -9.75 0.19
C LEU A 255 18.17 -8.50 0.37
N ILE A 256 17.96 -7.73 1.43
CA ILE A 256 18.75 -6.54 1.72
C ILE A 256 20.22 -6.91 1.96
N CYS A 257 20.47 -7.98 2.74
CA CYS A 257 21.81 -8.49 2.99
C CYS A 257 22.50 -8.93 1.68
N LEU A 258 21.82 -9.72 0.86
CA LEU A 258 22.32 -10.19 -0.43
C LEU A 258 22.66 -9.02 -1.37
N ILE A 259 21.77 -8.03 -1.50
CA ILE A 259 22.00 -6.83 -2.31
C ILE A 259 23.22 -6.06 -1.79
N SER A 260 23.39 -5.94 -0.46
CA SER A 260 24.56 -5.29 0.13
C SER A 260 25.86 -5.99 -0.23
N ILE A 261 25.89 -7.34 -0.17
CA ILE A 261 27.07 -8.15 -0.54
C ILE A 261 27.38 -8.01 -2.03
N LEU A 262 26.36 -8.09 -2.90
CA LEU A 262 26.53 -7.97 -4.35
C LEU A 262 27.03 -6.59 -4.77
N ARG A 263 26.65 -5.53 -4.04
CA ARG A 263 27.19 -4.18 -4.26
C ARG A 263 28.65 -4.06 -3.87
N HIS A 264 29.03 -4.61 -2.72
CA HIS A 264 30.43 -4.60 -2.28
C HIS A 264 31.37 -5.36 -3.22
N ARG A 265 30.89 -6.41 -3.90
CA ARG A 265 31.71 -7.13 -4.90
C ARG A 265 31.88 -6.40 -6.23
N LYS A 266 31.03 -5.40 -6.53
CA LYS A 266 31.12 -4.61 -7.77
C LYS A 266 31.90 -3.30 -7.58
N SER A 267 32.20 -2.91 -6.35
CA SER A 267 33.06 -1.76 -6.00
C SER A 267 34.50 -2.21 -5.79
#